data_AF-A0A815CFP3-F1
#
_entry.id   AF-A0A815CFP3-F1
#
_cell.length_a   1.000
_cell.length_b   1.000
_cell.length_c   1.000
_cell.angle_alpha   90.00
_cell.angle_beta   90.00
_cell.angle_gamma   90.00
#
_symmetry.space_group_name_H-M   'P 1'
#
loop_
_entity.id
_entity.type
_entity.pdbx_description
1 polymer ?
#
loop_
_entity_poly.entity_id
_entity_poly.type
_entity_poly.pdbx_seq_one_letter_code
_entity_poly.pdbx_strand_id
1 'polypeptide(L)'
;MSINYPALLIDQVTLPPHSQTLVDISCEIDNDNNFIFEPYSNNAPKFIFIPHTLLHINNHKAKVLLINAQNQQTTLPRNTRIGTLSRSSIYTICFSTSSPTKQNLFFNKPNQSKSQVSTKSKCRAVINKNDNSKEEKLDVIRDNCNEYFLSENAKNRSKIQDVLWHNKILFDPTPSIINIPPQSAIKTDDHPPIYSKQYSSSSSKDQDIKLQETQKLLECGQIEESTSPWSSPIVLVKKKRQNNAILH
;
A
#
# COMPACT_ATOMS: atom_id res chain seq x y z
N MET A 1 2.46 -17.44 8.61
CA MET A 1 3.44 -17.49 7.52
C MET A 1 2.67 -17.54 6.22
N SER A 2 2.83 -16.54 5.34
CA SER A 2 2.27 -16.63 3.98
C SER A 2 3.12 -17.64 3.22
N ILE A 3 2.50 -18.72 2.74
CA ILE A 3 3.18 -19.68 1.86
C ILE A 3 3.08 -19.09 0.45
N ASN A 4 4.23 -18.80 -0.15
CA ASN A 4 4.31 -18.23 -1.49
C ASN A 4 4.78 -19.30 -2.46
N TYR A 5 3.97 -19.59 -3.48
CA TYR A 5 4.29 -20.59 -4.51
C TYR A 5 4.81 -19.91 -5.78
N PRO A 6 5.89 -20.39 -6.41
CA PRO A 6 6.38 -19.81 -7.65
C PRO A 6 5.41 -20.09 -8.81
N ALA A 7 5.19 -19.06 -9.65
CA ALA A 7 4.43 -19.20 -10.89
C ALA A 7 5.38 -19.19 -12.10
N LEU A 8 5.38 -20.27 -12.87
CA LEU A 8 6.28 -20.49 -14.00
C LEU A 8 5.53 -20.60 -15.32
N LEU A 9 6.07 -20.05 -16.41
CA LEU A 9 5.49 -20.25 -17.74
C LEU A 9 5.57 -21.72 -18.18
N ILE A 10 4.45 -22.26 -18.67
CA ILE A 10 4.40 -23.64 -19.18
C ILE A 10 5.08 -23.76 -20.54
N ASP A 11 4.90 -22.77 -21.41
CA ASP A 11 5.40 -22.77 -22.78
C ASP A 11 6.21 -21.50 -23.06
N GLN A 12 7.01 -21.53 -24.12
CA GLN A 12 7.63 -20.33 -24.65
C GLN A 12 6.54 -19.45 -25.28
N VAL A 13 6.55 -18.16 -24.96
CA VAL A 13 5.56 -17.21 -25.45
C VAL A 13 6.25 -16.06 -26.14
N THR A 14 5.75 -15.72 -27.32
CA THR A 14 6.20 -14.56 -28.09
C THR A 14 5.10 -13.50 -28.05
N LEU A 15 5.42 -12.33 -27.50
CA LEU A 15 4.50 -11.21 -27.33
C LEU A 15 4.75 -10.17 -28.42
N PRO A 16 3.81 -9.95 -29.35
CA PRO A 16 3.89 -8.86 -30.33
C PRO A 16 3.98 -7.48 -29.65
N PRO A 17 4.47 -6.45 -30.36
CA PRO A 17 4.40 -5.06 -29.88
C PRO A 17 2.97 -4.63 -29.50
N HIS A 18 2.81 -3.85 -28.43
CA HIS A 18 1.51 -3.30 -27.98
C HIS A 18 0.38 -4.33 -27.88
N SER A 19 0.68 -5.53 -27.40
CA SER A 19 -0.27 -6.63 -27.34
C SER A 19 -0.49 -7.13 -25.92
N GLN A 20 -1.64 -7.75 -25.72
CA GLN A 20 -1.98 -8.47 -24.49
C GLN A 20 -2.22 -9.95 -24.82
N THR A 21 -1.60 -10.85 -24.06
CA THR A 21 -1.65 -12.28 -24.29
C THR A 21 -1.91 -13.00 -22.97
N LEU A 22 -2.94 -13.84 -22.96
CA LEU A 22 -3.24 -14.71 -21.82
C LEU A 22 -2.39 -15.98 -21.91
N VAL A 23 -1.61 -16.27 -20.87
CA VAL A 23 -0.67 -17.39 -20.85
C VAL A 23 -0.96 -18.35 -19.72
N ASP A 24 -0.59 -19.60 -19.95
CA ASP A 24 -0.67 -20.63 -18.92
C ASP A 24 0.59 -20.65 -18.04
N ILE A 25 0.35 -20.64 -16.73
CA ILE A 25 1.37 -20.82 -15.70
C ILE A 25 1.17 -22.15 -14.98
N SER A 26 2.27 -22.78 -14.57
CA SER A 26 2.28 -23.90 -13.64
C SER A 26 2.57 -23.44 -12.22
N CYS A 27 2.01 -24.16 -11.27
CA CYS A 27 2.21 -23.96 -9.84
C CYS A 27 2.05 -25.28 -9.09
N GLU A 28 2.61 -25.38 -7.88
CA GLU A 28 2.57 -26.62 -7.06
C GLU A 28 1.25 -26.80 -6.28
N ILE A 29 0.23 -25.99 -6.57
CA ILE A 29 -1.06 -26.01 -5.88
C ILE A 29 -2.04 -26.85 -6.70
N ASP A 30 -2.89 -27.61 -6.03
CA ASP A 30 -3.99 -28.38 -6.65
C ASP A 30 -5.13 -27.44 -7.14
N ASN A 31 -6.37 -27.90 -7.06
CA ASN A 31 -7.56 -27.14 -7.42
C ASN A 31 -8.01 -26.28 -6.24
N ASP A 32 -7.83 -24.97 -6.35
CA ASP A 32 -8.27 -24.02 -5.33
C ASP A 32 -8.51 -22.63 -5.93
N ASN A 33 -9.36 -21.88 -5.24
CA ASN A 33 -9.82 -20.56 -5.64
C ASN A 33 -9.19 -19.50 -4.72
N ASN A 34 -9.19 -18.26 -5.19
CA ASN A 34 -8.81 -17.09 -4.40
C ASN A 34 -7.30 -16.98 -4.10
N PHE A 35 -6.47 -17.29 -5.09
CA PHE A 35 -5.04 -17.00 -5.01
C PHE A 35 -4.75 -15.64 -5.59
N ILE A 36 -3.96 -14.84 -4.88
CA ILE A 36 -3.45 -13.58 -5.42
C ILE A 36 -2.15 -13.90 -6.14
N PHE A 37 -2.10 -13.52 -7.41
CA PHE A 37 -0.89 -13.51 -8.19
C PHE A 37 -0.19 -12.18 -8.03
N GLU A 38 1.07 -12.23 -7.62
CA GLU A 38 1.98 -11.09 -7.51
C GLU A 38 3.06 -11.20 -8.57
N PRO A 39 3.18 -10.24 -9.49
CA PRO A 39 4.22 -10.20 -10.51
C PRO A 39 5.64 -10.20 -9.92
N TYR A 40 6.54 -10.92 -10.56
CA TYR A 40 7.95 -10.95 -10.16
C TYR A 40 8.71 -9.78 -10.81
N SER A 41 9.08 -8.77 -10.01
CA SER A 41 9.67 -7.50 -10.49
C SER A 41 11.10 -7.60 -11.02
N ASN A 42 11.89 -8.61 -10.61
CA ASN A 42 13.34 -8.61 -10.86
C ASN A 42 13.76 -9.24 -12.21
N ASN A 43 12.98 -10.14 -12.79
CA ASN A 43 13.41 -10.96 -13.95
C ASN A 43 12.52 -10.82 -15.20
N ALA A 44 11.43 -10.07 -15.14
CA ALA A 44 10.67 -9.77 -16.35
C ALA A 44 11.52 -8.87 -17.25
N PRO A 45 11.57 -9.11 -18.58
CA PRO A 45 12.11 -8.15 -19.52
C PRO A 45 11.48 -6.78 -19.22
N LYS A 46 12.32 -5.74 -19.20
CA LYS A 46 11.83 -4.36 -19.09
C LYS A 46 10.65 -4.22 -20.04
N PHE A 47 9.53 -3.69 -19.56
CA PHE A 47 8.30 -3.43 -20.32
C PHE A 47 7.35 -4.59 -20.63
N ILE A 48 7.55 -5.75 -20.01
CA ILE A 48 6.49 -6.76 -19.94
C ILE A 48 5.73 -6.58 -18.63
N PHE A 49 4.43 -6.37 -18.75
CA PHE A 49 3.54 -6.09 -17.64
C PHE A 49 2.67 -7.27 -17.33
N ILE A 50 2.51 -7.48 -16.04
CA ILE A 50 1.69 -8.54 -15.50
C ILE A 50 0.88 -7.91 -14.38
N PRO A 51 -0.45 -7.92 -14.44
CA PRO A 51 -1.27 -7.34 -13.39
C PRO A 51 -1.31 -8.26 -12.16
N HIS A 52 -1.45 -7.64 -10.99
CA HIS A 52 -1.90 -8.37 -9.79
C HIS A 52 -3.30 -8.90 -10.07
N THR A 53 -3.46 -10.22 -10.00
CA THR A 53 -4.69 -10.87 -10.45
C THR A 53 -5.15 -11.90 -9.44
N LEU A 54 -6.45 -11.96 -9.19
CA LEU A 54 -7.05 -13.08 -8.46
C LEU A 54 -7.20 -14.27 -9.41
N LEU A 55 -6.55 -15.38 -9.08
CA LEU A 55 -6.52 -16.57 -9.91
C LEU A 55 -7.34 -17.72 -9.32
N HIS A 56 -7.91 -18.48 -10.23
CA HIS A 56 -8.44 -19.81 -9.99
C HIS A 56 -7.42 -20.82 -10.53
N ILE A 57 -7.01 -21.76 -9.69
CA ILE A 57 -6.04 -22.79 -10.07
C ILE A 57 -6.81 -24.07 -10.41
N ASN A 58 -6.52 -24.64 -11.58
CA ASN A 58 -7.11 -25.89 -12.04
C ASN A 58 -6.02 -26.79 -12.61
N ASN A 59 -5.92 -28.02 -12.09
CA ASN A 59 -4.93 -29.02 -12.44
C ASN A 59 -3.50 -28.47 -12.43
N HIS A 60 -3.11 -27.81 -11.34
CA HIS A 60 -1.79 -27.18 -11.19
C HIS A 60 -1.49 -26.06 -12.18
N LYS A 61 -2.51 -25.54 -12.87
CA LYS A 61 -2.38 -24.49 -13.88
C LYS A 61 -3.30 -23.32 -13.59
N ALA A 62 -2.84 -22.13 -13.97
CA ALA A 62 -3.66 -20.94 -13.97
C ALA A 62 -3.32 -20.09 -15.20
N LYS A 63 -4.17 -19.11 -15.51
CA LYS A 63 -3.98 -18.19 -16.62
C LYS A 63 -3.63 -16.80 -16.11
N VAL A 64 -2.61 -16.18 -16.68
CA VAL A 64 -2.15 -14.84 -16.32
C VAL A 64 -2.05 -13.98 -17.57
N LEU A 65 -2.37 -12.70 -17.46
CA LEU A 65 -2.27 -11.75 -18.56
C LEU A 65 -0.85 -11.18 -18.64
N LEU A 66 -0.21 -11.28 -19.80
CA LEU A 66 1.02 -10.57 -20.13
C LEU A 66 0.68 -9.44 -21.10
N ILE A 67 1.26 -8.27 -20.87
CA ILE A 67 1.09 -7.10 -21.75
C ILE A 67 2.48 -6.64 -22.18
N ASN A 68 2.72 -6.63 -23.49
CA ASN A 68 3.92 -6.04 -24.05
C ASN A 68 3.63 -4.59 -24.45
N ALA A 69 4.20 -3.63 -23.72
CA ALA A 69 4.06 -2.20 -24.03
C ALA A 69 5.19 -1.65 -24.92
N GLN A 70 6.07 -2.52 -25.44
CA GLN A 70 7.17 -2.11 -26.31
C GLN A 70 6.74 -1.99 -27.76
N ASN A 71 7.52 -1.23 -28.53
CA ASN A 71 7.46 -1.20 -29.99
C ASN A 71 8.11 -2.43 -30.64
N GLN A 72 8.59 -3.40 -29.86
CA GLN A 72 9.32 -4.57 -30.33
C GLN A 72 8.69 -5.85 -29.80
N GLN A 73 8.82 -6.93 -30.56
CA GLN A 73 8.39 -8.25 -30.16
C GLN A 73 9.37 -8.82 -29.12
N THR A 74 8.84 -9.42 -28.06
CA THR A 74 9.65 -10.00 -26.98
C THR A 74 9.23 -11.45 -26.75
N THR A 75 10.22 -12.32 -26.59
CA THR A 75 9.99 -13.75 -26.33
C THR A 75 10.38 -14.10 -24.90
N LEU A 76 9.47 -14.74 -24.18
CA LEU A 76 9.69 -15.30 -22.86
C LEU A 76 9.91 -16.81 -22.98
N PRO A 77 11.04 -17.35 -22.47
CA PRO A 77 11.30 -18.77 -22.53
C PRO A 77 10.37 -19.56 -21.59
N ARG A 78 10.21 -20.85 -21.90
CA ARG A 78 9.55 -21.81 -21.02
C ARG A 78 10.20 -21.83 -19.63
N ASN A 79 9.42 -22.07 -18.59
CA ASN A 79 9.84 -22.08 -17.18
C ASN A 79 10.36 -20.73 -16.66
N THR A 80 10.13 -19.63 -17.38
CA THR A 80 10.39 -18.30 -16.81
C THR A 80 9.49 -18.08 -15.60
N ARG A 81 10.08 -17.73 -14.47
CA ARG A 81 9.33 -17.31 -13.29
C ARG A 81 8.76 -15.92 -13.52
N ILE A 82 7.44 -15.81 -13.53
CA ILE A 82 6.74 -14.55 -13.80
C ILE A 82 6.06 -13.96 -12.56
N GLY A 83 5.94 -14.73 -11.47
CA GLY A 83 5.31 -14.25 -10.26
C GLY A 83 5.36 -15.22 -9.08
N THR A 84 4.60 -14.86 -8.06
CA THR A 84 4.30 -15.68 -6.88
C THR A 84 2.80 -15.73 -6.63
N LEU A 85 2.34 -16.86 -6.13
CA LEU A 85 0.96 -17.08 -5.71
C LEU A 85 0.93 -17.08 -4.19
N SER A 86 0.14 -16.18 -3.61
CA SER A 86 -0.13 -16.11 -2.18
C SER A 86 -1.60 -16.41 -1.93
N ARG A 87 -1.90 -17.20 -0.89
CA ARG A 87 -3.29 -17.46 -0.49
C ARG A 87 -3.82 -16.22 0.20
N SER A 88 -4.90 -15.64 -0.31
CA SER A 88 -5.55 -14.52 0.38
C SER A 88 -6.14 -15.01 1.70
N SER A 89 -5.53 -14.64 2.83
CA SER A 89 -6.15 -14.80 4.13
C SER A 89 -7.22 -13.72 4.29
N ILE A 90 -8.45 -14.06 3.87
CA ILE A 90 -9.73 -13.39 4.18
C ILE A 90 -9.61 -11.86 4.23
N TYR A 91 -9.71 -11.21 3.07
CA TYR A 91 -10.27 -9.86 3.07
C TYR A 91 -11.79 -10.00 3.21
N THR A 92 -12.33 -9.64 4.37
CA THR A 92 -13.76 -9.38 4.50
C THR A 92 -14.05 -8.17 3.62
N ILE A 93 -14.57 -8.40 2.41
CA ILE A 93 -15.06 -7.30 1.59
C ILE A 93 -16.31 -6.77 2.29
N CYS A 94 -16.15 -5.71 3.08
CA CYS A 94 -17.24 -5.01 3.73
C CYS A 94 -18.02 -4.23 2.67
N PHE A 95 -18.99 -4.88 2.01
CA PHE A 95 -19.98 -4.16 1.22
C PHE A 95 -20.99 -3.54 2.19
N SER A 96 -20.81 -2.27 2.55
CA SER A 96 -21.89 -1.46 3.10
C SER A 96 -22.86 -1.12 1.96
N THR A 97 -23.73 -2.07 1.62
CA THR A 97 -24.92 -1.76 0.83
C THR A 97 -25.90 -1.03 1.74
N SER A 98 -25.76 0.29 1.82
CA SER A 98 -26.76 1.17 2.43
C SER A 98 -28.01 1.21 1.55
N SER A 99 -28.86 0.19 1.68
CA SER A 99 -30.28 0.32 1.35
C SER A 99 -31.05 0.52 2.67
N PRO A 100 -31.79 1.62 2.84
CA PRO A 100 -32.50 1.89 4.09
C PRO A 100 -33.83 1.14 4.03
N THR A 101 -33.87 -0.09 4.53
CA THR A 101 -35.15 -0.77 4.77
C THR A 101 -35.15 -1.38 6.17
N LYS A 102 -35.92 -0.76 7.06
CA LYS A 102 -36.22 -1.27 8.41
C LYS A 102 -36.89 -2.64 8.29
N GLN A 103 -36.20 -3.71 8.68
CA GLN A 103 -36.86 -4.97 9.06
C GLN A 103 -36.15 -5.59 10.26
N ASN A 104 -36.87 -5.62 11.39
CA ASN A 104 -36.56 -6.40 12.58
C ASN A 104 -36.64 -7.89 12.23
N LEU A 105 -35.55 -8.65 12.29
CA LEU A 105 -35.61 -10.11 12.33
C LEU A 105 -34.55 -10.70 13.29
N PHE A 106 -35.07 -11.02 14.48
CA PHE A 106 -34.75 -12.14 15.37
C PHE A 106 -33.51 -13.00 15.04
N PHE A 107 -32.52 -12.93 15.93
CA PHE A 107 -31.47 -13.94 16.02
C PHE A 107 -32.02 -15.20 16.68
N ASN A 108 -32.27 -16.24 15.87
CA ASN A 108 -32.41 -17.60 16.37
C ASN A 108 -31.02 -18.12 16.80
N LYS A 109 -30.90 -18.46 18.09
CA LYS A 109 -29.76 -19.19 18.67
C LYS A 109 -29.71 -20.62 18.13
N PRO A 110 -28.52 -21.18 17.85
CA PRO A 110 -28.28 -22.60 18.00
C PRO A 110 -27.83 -22.94 19.43
N ASN A 111 -28.24 -24.12 19.87
CA ASN A 111 -28.25 -24.61 21.24
C ASN A 111 -26.87 -24.71 21.90
N GLN A 112 -26.85 -24.35 23.19
CA GLN A 112 -25.77 -24.57 24.14
C GLN A 112 -25.74 -26.04 24.57
N SER A 113 -24.61 -26.72 24.41
CA SER A 113 -24.15 -27.70 25.41
C SER A 113 -23.10 -27.01 26.26
N LYS A 114 -23.46 -26.83 27.54
CA LYS A 114 -22.78 -26.05 28.56
C LYS A 114 -21.52 -26.74 29.07
N SER A 115 -20.45 -25.96 29.22
CA SER A 115 -19.55 -26.04 30.37
C SER A 115 -19.10 -24.62 30.71
N GLN A 116 -19.36 -24.23 31.96
CA GLN A 116 -19.12 -22.92 32.59
C GLN A 116 -17.60 -22.65 32.61
N VAL A 117 -17.08 -21.42 32.54
CA VAL A 117 -16.98 -20.45 33.65
C VAL A 117 -16.45 -19.09 33.09
N SER A 118 -16.71 -18.05 33.86
CA SER A 118 -16.78 -16.61 33.63
C SER A 118 -15.51 -15.80 33.31
N THR A 119 -15.79 -14.64 32.69
CA THR A 119 -15.21 -13.28 32.86
C THR A 119 -13.91 -12.87 32.14
N LYS A 120 -14.08 -11.85 31.27
CA LYS A 120 -13.18 -10.73 30.93
C LYS A 120 -11.80 -11.10 30.36
N SER A 121 -11.71 -11.21 29.04
CA SER A 121 -10.45 -11.21 28.30
C SER A 121 -9.82 -9.81 28.30
N LYS A 122 -8.94 -9.59 29.28
CA LYS A 122 -7.85 -8.61 29.23
C LYS A 122 -6.89 -8.97 28.09
N CYS A 123 -6.60 -8.04 27.20
CA CYS A 123 -5.38 -8.11 26.39
C CYS A 123 -4.19 -7.77 27.31
N ARG A 124 -3.30 -8.75 27.46
CA ARG A 124 -2.14 -8.75 28.36
C ARG A 124 -0.93 -8.26 27.59
N ALA A 125 -0.45 -7.05 27.88
CA ALA A 125 0.92 -6.65 27.57
C ALA A 125 1.86 -7.41 28.51
N VAL A 126 2.93 -7.98 27.95
CA VAL A 126 3.99 -8.66 28.69
C VAL A 126 4.81 -7.61 29.42
N ILE A 127 4.72 -7.62 30.76
CA ILE A 127 5.59 -6.84 31.64
C ILE A 127 6.62 -7.83 32.20
N ASN A 128 7.87 -7.70 31.78
CA ASN A 128 9.00 -8.22 32.56
C ASN A 128 9.25 -7.23 33.71
N LYS A 129 8.87 -7.62 34.92
CA LYS A 129 9.32 -6.97 36.15
C LYS A 129 10.61 -7.64 36.59
N ASN A 130 11.67 -6.85 36.71
CA ASN A 130 12.54 -6.95 37.85
C ASN A 130 12.90 -5.52 38.28
N ASP A 131 12.49 -5.21 39.50
CA ASP A 131 12.64 -3.94 40.19
C ASP A 131 14.12 -3.70 40.52
N ASN A 132 14.57 -2.43 40.43
CA ASN A 132 15.09 -1.71 41.59
C ASN A 132 15.36 -0.23 41.28
N SER A 133 14.47 0.60 41.84
CA SER A 133 14.71 1.95 42.38
C SER A 133 15.39 3.02 41.52
N LYS A 134 14.58 3.88 40.89
CA LYS A 134 14.36 5.30 41.25
C LYS A 134 13.28 5.85 40.32
N GLU A 135 12.32 6.59 40.87
CA GLU A 135 11.21 7.20 40.12
C GLU A 135 11.76 8.17 39.06
N GLU A 136 11.73 7.75 37.79
CA GLU A 136 11.81 8.67 36.65
C GLU A 136 10.42 8.77 36.02
N LYS A 137 9.96 10.02 35.91
CA LYS A 137 8.69 10.44 35.33
C LYS A 137 8.48 9.79 33.96
N LEU A 138 7.27 9.28 33.72
CA LEU A 138 6.80 8.97 32.38
C LEU A 138 6.81 10.24 31.53
N ASP A 139 7.78 10.34 30.63
CA ASP A 139 7.84 11.37 29.60
C ASP A 139 6.67 11.18 28.63
N VAL A 140 5.55 11.79 28.98
CA VAL A 140 4.52 12.17 28.01
C VAL A 140 5.23 13.10 27.03
N ILE A 141 5.44 12.63 25.81
CA ILE A 141 5.89 13.45 24.67
C ILE A 141 4.79 14.49 24.45
N ARG A 142 4.92 15.59 25.18
CA ARG A 142 4.20 16.82 24.97
C ARG A 142 4.90 17.42 23.77
N ASP A 143 4.38 17.10 22.59
CA ASP A 143 4.88 17.68 21.34
C ASP A 143 5.04 19.17 21.55
N ASN A 144 6.29 19.61 21.43
CA ASN A 144 6.71 20.99 21.56
C ASN A 144 6.02 21.73 20.41
N CYS A 145 4.79 22.18 20.65
CA CYS A 145 4.09 23.10 19.79
C CYS A 145 4.91 24.37 19.84
N ASN A 146 5.84 24.50 18.89
CA ASN A 146 6.59 25.73 18.66
C ASN A 146 5.60 26.89 18.74
N GLU A 147 5.97 27.88 19.54
CA GLU A 147 5.19 29.05 19.92
C GLU A 147 4.95 29.95 18.70
N TYR A 148 4.20 29.47 17.71
CA TYR A 148 3.80 30.23 16.55
C TYR A 148 2.56 31.04 16.92
N PHE A 149 2.78 32.26 17.40
CA PHE A 149 1.89 33.42 17.27
C PHE A 149 0.40 33.16 17.51
N LEU A 150 0.06 32.38 18.54
CA LEU A 150 -1.33 32.27 19.01
C LEU A 150 -1.64 33.49 19.87
N SER A 151 -1.94 34.63 19.23
CA SER A 151 -2.53 35.86 19.81
C SER A 151 -2.07 36.22 21.23
N GLU A 152 -1.39 37.36 21.40
CA GLU A 152 -0.95 37.90 22.71
C GLU A 152 -2.01 37.85 23.84
N ASN A 153 -3.30 37.83 23.48
CA ASN A 153 -4.41 37.61 24.40
C ASN A 153 -4.60 36.13 24.81
N ALA A 154 -4.31 35.80 26.08
CA ALA A 154 -4.50 34.48 26.69
C ALA A 154 -5.92 33.88 26.50
N LYS A 155 -6.96 34.72 26.46
CA LYS A 155 -8.35 34.27 26.19
C LYS A 155 -8.51 33.68 24.79
N ASN A 156 -7.84 34.23 23.78
CA ASN A 156 -7.91 33.72 22.41
C ASN A 156 -7.14 32.41 22.28
N ARG A 157 -6.00 32.29 22.96
CA ARG A 157 -5.21 31.05 22.98
C ARG A 157 -6.03 29.88 23.51
N SER A 158 -6.79 30.07 24.60
CA SER A 158 -7.68 29.02 25.13
C SER A 158 -8.72 28.61 24.09
N LYS A 159 -9.42 29.58 23.48
CA LYS A 159 -10.45 29.30 22.47
C LYS A 159 -9.90 28.56 21.26
N ILE A 160 -8.70 28.94 20.78
CA ILE A 160 -8.06 28.28 19.65
C ILE A 160 -7.65 26.85 20.04
N GLN A 161 -7.07 26.68 21.22
CA GLN A 161 -6.71 25.36 21.73
C GLN A 161 -7.94 24.43 21.82
N ASP A 162 -9.08 24.95 22.30
CA ASP A 162 -10.32 24.21 22.36
C ASP A 162 -10.80 23.78 20.96
N VAL A 163 -10.74 24.67 19.97
CA VAL A 163 -11.11 24.37 18.57
C VAL A 163 -10.18 23.33 17.96
N LEU A 164 -8.86 23.44 18.18
CA LEU A 164 -7.87 22.49 17.65
C LEU A 164 -8.06 21.10 18.27
N TRP A 165 -8.31 21.01 19.58
CA TRP A 165 -8.57 19.74 20.25
C TRP A 165 -9.90 19.12 19.82
N HIS A 166 -10.95 19.93 19.71
CA HIS A 166 -12.26 19.44 19.30
C HIS A 166 -12.25 18.92 17.86
N ASN A 167 -11.46 19.57 16.99
CA ASN A 167 -11.33 19.21 15.58
C ASN A 167 -9.99 18.51 15.29
N LYS A 168 -9.53 17.66 16.23
CA LYS A 168 -8.21 17.02 16.14
C LYS A 168 -7.99 16.29 14.81
N ILE A 169 -9.00 15.62 14.27
CA ILE A 169 -8.91 14.89 13.00
C ILE A 169 -8.71 15.83 11.81
N LEU A 170 -9.34 17.01 11.82
CA LEU A 170 -9.26 17.98 10.74
C LEU A 170 -7.91 18.73 10.73
N PHE A 171 -7.37 18.99 11.92
CA PHE A 171 -6.09 19.67 12.11
C PHE A 171 -4.96 18.70 12.45
N ASP A 172 -5.14 17.41 12.16
CA ASP A 172 -4.11 16.41 12.41
C ASP A 172 -2.90 16.73 11.51
N PRO A 173 -1.71 17.01 12.07
CA PRO A 173 -0.52 17.26 11.28
C PRO A 173 0.01 15.98 10.63
N THR A 174 -0.49 14.80 11.02
CA THR A 174 -0.09 13.54 10.42
C THR A 174 -0.77 13.35 9.06
N PRO A 175 -0.01 12.92 8.03
CA PRO A 175 -0.61 12.60 6.74
C PRO A 175 -1.57 11.42 6.92
N SER A 176 -2.85 11.64 6.61
CA SER A 176 -3.88 10.60 6.64
C SER A 176 -4.26 10.19 5.22
N ILE A 177 -4.55 8.90 5.05
CA ILE A 177 -5.04 8.36 3.78
C ILE A 177 -6.56 8.53 3.77
N ILE A 178 -7.06 9.21 2.74
CA ILE A 178 -8.49 9.33 2.50
C ILE A 178 -8.98 8.00 1.92
N ASN A 179 -9.65 7.18 2.74
CA ASN A 179 -10.29 5.92 2.33
C ASN A 179 -11.61 6.13 1.57
N ILE A 180 -11.64 7.09 0.64
CA ILE A 180 -12.77 7.23 -0.29
C ILE A 180 -12.39 6.43 -1.53
N PRO A 181 -13.23 5.48 -1.99
CA PRO A 181 -12.95 4.73 -3.19
C PRO A 181 -12.79 5.72 -4.37
N PRO A 182 -11.61 5.77 -5.00
CA PRO A 182 -11.36 6.73 -6.06
C PRO A 182 -12.24 6.38 -7.26
N GLN A 183 -13.17 7.27 -7.62
CA GLN A 183 -13.81 7.26 -8.94
C GLN A 183 -12.87 7.82 -10.03
N SER A 184 -11.62 8.16 -9.71
CA SER A 184 -10.71 8.87 -10.60
C SER A 184 -9.95 7.92 -11.53
N ALA A 185 -10.65 7.27 -12.45
CA ALA A 185 -9.99 6.67 -13.61
C ALA A 185 -9.53 7.79 -14.55
N ILE A 186 -8.23 7.86 -14.82
CA ILE A 186 -7.67 8.78 -15.82
C ILE A 186 -7.92 8.17 -17.19
N LYS A 187 -8.71 8.85 -18.04
CA LYS A 187 -8.95 8.41 -19.41
C LYS A 187 -7.72 8.76 -20.26
N THR A 188 -7.01 7.74 -20.73
CA THR A 188 -5.83 7.89 -21.60
C THR A 188 -6.17 7.75 -23.09
N ASP A 189 -7.45 7.55 -23.43
CA ASP A 189 -7.94 7.20 -24.77
C ASP A 189 -7.04 6.12 -25.41
N ASP A 190 -6.57 6.32 -26.64
CA ASP A 190 -5.71 5.38 -27.37
C ASP A 190 -4.21 5.67 -27.21
N HIS A 191 -3.81 6.49 -26.22
CA HIS A 191 -2.41 6.87 -26.07
C HIS A 191 -1.58 5.71 -25.46
N PRO A 192 -0.49 5.27 -26.12
CA PRO A 192 0.37 4.22 -25.59
C PRO A 192 1.13 4.70 -24.35
N PRO A 193 1.62 3.82 -23.48
CA PRO A 193 2.37 4.25 -22.31
C PRO A 193 3.62 5.06 -22.65
N ILE A 194 3.84 6.15 -21.91
CA ILE A 194 5.04 6.98 -22.04
C ILE A 194 6.08 6.49 -21.04
N TYR A 195 7.21 6.01 -21.56
CA TYR A 195 8.38 5.70 -20.74
C TYR A 195 9.51 6.70 -20.97
N SER A 196 9.98 7.26 -19.88
CA SER A 196 11.21 8.04 -19.84
C SER A 196 12.15 7.52 -18.76
N LYS A 197 13.43 7.47 -19.12
CA LYS A 197 14.50 6.97 -18.25
C LYS A 197 14.77 8.00 -17.15
N GLN A 198 15.01 7.52 -15.94
CA GLN A 198 15.51 8.35 -14.85
C GLN A 198 16.83 9.02 -15.25
N TYR A 199 16.92 10.34 -15.01
CA TYR A 199 18.17 11.07 -15.22
C TYR A 199 19.25 10.56 -14.28
N SER A 200 20.48 10.47 -14.78
CA SER A 200 21.63 10.18 -13.92
C SER A 200 21.74 11.28 -12.87
N SER A 201 21.82 10.88 -11.60
CA SER A 201 22.11 11.84 -10.54
C SER A 201 23.52 12.38 -10.73
N SER A 202 23.65 13.70 -10.71
CA SER A 202 24.93 14.41 -10.88
C SER A 202 25.85 14.26 -9.66
N SER A 203 25.27 14.10 -8.47
CA SER A 203 26.02 13.98 -7.22
C SER A 203 25.49 12.86 -6.33
N SER A 204 26.33 12.33 -5.45
CA SER A 204 25.92 11.38 -4.39
C SER A 204 24.81 11.97 -3.52
N LYS A 205 24.91 13.27 -3.20
CA LYS A 205 23.89 13.97 -2.39
C LYS A 205 22.51 13.93 -3.04
N ASP A 206 22.45 14.07 -4.37
CA ASP A 206 21.18 13.99 -5.09
C ASP A 206 20.59 12.58 -5.03
N GLN A 207 21.42 11.53 -5.00
CA GLN A 207 20.96 10.15 -4.81
C GLN A 207 20.43 9.94 -3.39
N ASP A 208 21.17 10.40 -2.38
CA ASP A 208 20.78 10.28 -0.98
C ASP A 208 19.45 10.97 -0.70
N ILE A 209 19.24 12.17 -1.24
CA ILE A 209 17.97 12.91 -1.11
C ILE A 209 16.82 12.14 -1.76
N LYS A 210 17.03 11.61 -2.98
CA LYS A 210 16.00 10.81 -3.67
C LYS A 210 15.64 9.56 -2.87
N LEU A 211 16.63 8.85 -2.34
CA LEU A 211 16.43 7.65 -1.54
C LEU A 211 15.68 7.94 -0.25
N GLN A 212 16.10 8.97 0.50
CA GLN A 212 15.46 9.37 1.75
C GLN A 212 14.00 9.76 1.55
N GLU A 213 13.68 10.59 0.54
CA GLU A 213 12.29 10.99 0.30
C GLU A 213 11.45 9.81 -0.20
N THR A 214 12.00 8.95 -1.07
CA THR A 214 11.29 7.75 -1.54
C THR A 214 10.96 6.82 -0.37
N GLN A 215 11.93 6.57 0.51
CA GLN A 215 11.73 5.72 1.68
C GLN A 215 10.67 6.30 2.62
N LYS A 216 10.70 7.61 2.88
CA LYS A 216 9.69 8.30 3.67
C LYS A 216 8.28 8.15 3.08
N LEU A 217 8.13 8.35 1.77
CA LEU A 217 6.83 8.20 1.10
C LEU A 217 6.33 6.74 1.14
N LEU A 218 7.26 5.78 1.03
CA LEU A 218 6.96 4.36 1.14
C LEU A 218 6.51 3.98 2.55
N GLU A 219 7.23 4.44 3.59
CA GLU A 219 6.87 4.24 5.00
C GLU A 219 5.52 4.89 5.36
N CYS A 220 5.21 6.04 4.76
CA CYS A 220 3.90 6.70 4.90
C CYS A 220 2.78 6.01 4.10
N GLY A 221 3.08 5.00 3.27
CA GLY A 221 2.09 4.32 2.42
C GLY A 221 1.52 5.19 1.29
N GLN A 222 2.23 6.23 0.88
CA GLN A 222 1.81 7.13 -0.21
C GLN A 222 2.23 6.62 -1.59
N ILE A 223 3.29 5.81 -1.65
CA ILE A 223 3.77 5.15 -2.87
C ILE A 223 3.92 3.65 -2.60
N GLU A 224 3.95 2.88 -3.68
CA GLU A 224 4.21 1.44 -3.66
C GLU A 224 5.12 1.05 -4.83
N GLU A 225 5.71 -0.14 -4.74
CA GLU A 225 6.44 -0.70 -5.86
C GLU A 225 5.46 -1.05 -6.98
N SER A 226 5.80 -0.67 -8.21
CA SER A 226 5.00 -1.03 -9.38
C SER A 226 5.89 -1.43 -10.54
N THR A 227 5.36 -2.31 -11.36
CA THR A 227 5.87 -2.59 -12.69
C THR A 227 4.99 -1.81 -13.66
N SER A 228 5.06 -0.48 -13.72
CA SER A 228 4.23 0.29 -14.65
C SER A 228 4.93 0.51 -16.01
N PRO A 229 4.20 0.50 -17.15
CA PRO A 229 4.75 0.93 -18.44
C PRO A 229 4.96 2.44 -18.50
N TRP A 230 4.30 3.18 -17.61
CA TRP A 230 4.42 4.61 -17.48
C TRP A 230 5.59 4.94 -16.55
N SER A 231 6.55 5.73 -17.03
CA SER A 231 7.68 6.20 -16.23
C SER A 231 8.01 7.63 -16.57
N SER A 232 8.19 8.46 -15.54
CA SER A 232 8.62 9.85 -15.62
C SER A 232 9.84 10.09 -14.73
N PRO A 233 10.86 10.87 -15.16
CA PRO A 233 12.06 11.10 -14.36
C PRO A 233 11.76 11.96 -13.13
N ILE A 234 12.40 11.62 -12.02
CA ILE A 234 12.37 12.42 -10.79
C ILE A 234 13.37 13.57 -10.92
N VAL A 235 12.87 14.79 -10.72
CA VAL A 235 13.67 16.02 -10.77
C VAL A 235 13.72 16.65 -9.37
N LEU A 236 14.92 16.97 -8.91
CA LEU A 236 15.12 17.72 -7.67
C LEU A 236 15.03 19.21 -7.95
N VAL A 237 14.16 19.91 -7.22
CA VAL A 237 13.98 21.36 -7.35
C VAL A 237 14.24 22.03 -6.02
N LYS A 238 15.15 23.01 -6.00
CA LYS A 238 15.42 23.80 -4.81
C LYS A 238 14.29 24.78 -4.56
N LYS A 239 13.53 24.59 -3.48
CA LYS A 239 12.54 25.56 -3.04
C LYS A 239 13.24 26.87 -2.63
N LYS A 240 12.71 28.01 -3.10
CA LYS A 240 13.20 29.34 -2.69
C LYS A 240 13.01 29.47 -1.18
N ARG A 241 14.06 29.85 -0.45
CA ARG A 241 13.90 30.27 0.95
C ARG A 241 13.16 31.61 0.95
N GLN A 242 12.08 31.71 1.70
CA GLN A 242 11.50 33.01 2.01
C GLN A 242 12.54 33.76 2.85
N ASN A 243 12.96 34.92 2.36
CA ASN A 243 13.86 35.81 3.10
C ASN A 243 13.07 36.38 4.27
N ASN A 244 13.05 35.70 5.41
CA ASN A 244 12.67 36.33 6.67
C ASN A 244 13.85 37.21 7.11
N ALA A 245 14.00 38.34 6.43
CA ALA A 245 14.79 39.46 6.93
C ALA A 245 14.01 40.07 8.10
N ILE A 246 14.13 39.45 9.28
CA ILE A 246 13.90 40.15 10.53
C ILE A 246 15.28 40.68 10.91
N LEU A 247 15.51 41.93 10.53
CA LEU A 247 16.56 42.76 11.13
C LEU A 247 16.22 42.87 12.62
N HIS A 248 17.09 42.33 13.47
CA HIS A 248 17.20 42.73 14.87
C HIS A 248 18.33 43.74 14.98
#